data_AF-A0A0N7H0L2-F1
#
_entry.id   AF-A0A0N7H0L2-F1
#
_cell.length_a   1.000
_cell.length_b   1.000
_cell.length_c   1.000
_cell.angle_alpha   90.00
_cell.angle_beta   90.00
_cell.angle_gamma   90.00
#
_symmetry.space_group_name_H-M   'P 1'
#
loop_
_entity.id
_entity.type
_entity.pdbx_description
1 polymer ?
#
loop_
_entity_poly.entity_id
_entity_poly.type
_entity_poly.pdbx_seq_one_letter_code
_entity_poly.pdbx_strand_id
1 'polypeptide(L)' 'MFIQKPPGWINLGPSWRMEILRGISLGYDKNEVVVCLLEVESGQVYTDSHDRSSDVNTLTNLRKIY' A
#
# COMPACT_ATOMS: atom_id res chain seq x y z
N MET A 1 -10.30 20.14 13.74
CA MET A 1 -8.92 19.64 13.57
C MET A 1 -8.55 19.82 12.11
N PHE A 2 -7.71 20.80 11.78
CA PHE A 2 -7.33 21.10 10.39
C PHE A 2 -6.09 20.30 10.04
N ILE A 3 -6.24 19.28 9.19
CA ILE A 3 -5.09 18.60 8.58
C ILE A 3 -4.66 19.48 7.40
N GLN A 4 -3.45 20.05 7.48
CA GLN A 4 -2.82 20.75 6.36
C GLN A 4 -2.75 19.80 5.17
N LYS A 5 -3.21 20.24 3.98
CA LYS A 5 -3.15 19.41 2.76
C LYS A 5 -1.70 19.29 2.28
N PRO A 6 -1.13 18.08 2.19
CA PRO A 6 0.11 17.87 1.45
C PRO A 6 -0.13 18.20 -0.03
N PRO A 7 0.87 18.68 -0.80
CA PRO A 7 0.60 19.17 -2.14
C PRO A 7 0.33 18.01 -3.12
N GLY A 8 -0.48 18.28 -4.16
CA GLY A 8 -1.03 17.25 -5.07
C GLY A 8 -0.01 16.51 -5.93
N TRP A 9 1.21 17.03 -6.08
CA TRP A 9 2.33 16.37 -6.76
C TRP A 9 2.77 15.02 -6.14
N ILE A 10 2.38 14.74 -4.89
CA ILE A 10 2.76 13.51 -4.18
C ILE A 10 1.98 12.31 -4.73
N ASN A 11 0.78 12.52 -5.28
CA ASN A 11 -0.12 11.44 -5.65
C ASN A 11 -0.36 11.28 -7.16
N LEU A 12 0.33 12.06 -8.02
CA LEU A 12 0.25 11.98 -9.49
C LEU A 12 -1.19 11.82 -10.05
N GLY A 13 -2.19 12.45 -9.42
CA GLY A 13 -3.61 12.26 -9.71
C GLY A 13 -4.39 13.57 -9.78
N PRO A 14 -5.61 13.56 -10.36
CA PRO A 14 -6.42 14.77 -10.57
C PRO A 14 -7.01 15.33 -9.27
N SER A 15 -6.98 14.59 -8.16
CA SER A 15 -7.53 15.01 -6.87
C SER A 15 -6.85 14.31 -5.68
N TRP A 16 -7.03 14.87 -4.49
CA TRP A 16 -6.59 14.27 -3.22
C TRP A 16 -7.49 13.07 -2.88
N ARG A 17 -6.90 11.89 -2.74
CA ARG A 17 -7.58 10.72 -2.16
C ARG A 17 -6.72 10.16 -1.03
N MET A 18 -6.99 10.61 0.19
CA MET A 18 -6.51 9.94 1.39
C MET A 18 -7.63 9.05 1.88
N GLU A 19 -7.38 7.75 1.89
CA GLU A 19 -8.31 6.77 2.42
C GLU A 19 -7.84 6.31 3.80
N ILE A 20 -8.79 5.90 4.64
CA ILE A 20 -8.46 5.35 5.95
C ILE A 20 -7.75 4.01 5.73
N LEU A 21 -6.56 3.86 6.32
CA LEU A 21 -5.84 2.59 6.34
C LEU A 21 -6.57 1.60 7.24
N ARG A 22 -6.95 0.45 6.69
CA ARG A 22 -7.72 -0.62 7.35
C ARG A 22 -6.87 -1.83 7.73
N GLY A 23 -5.74 -2.01 7.06
CA GLY A 23 -4.85 -3.10 7.39
C GLY A 23 -3.45 -2.89 6.84
N ILE A 24 -2.48 -3.46 7.55
CA ILE A 24 -1.12 -3.62 7.07
C ILE A 24 -0.74 -5.09 7.22
N SER A 25 -0.20 -5.68 6.16
CA SER A 25 0.42 -7.00 6.20
C SER A 25 1.84 -6.95 5.67
N LEU A 26 2.70 -7.83 6.17
CA LEU A 26 4.04 -8.08 5.64
C LEU A 26 4.06 -9.45 4.99
N GLY A 27 4.73 -9.56 3.85
CA GLY A 27 5.01 -10.83 3.19
C GLY A 27 6.35 -10.80 2.46
N TYR A 28 6.60 -11.83 1.69
CA TYR A 28 7.82 -11.97 0.90
C TYR A 28 7.48 -12.17 -0.57
N ASP A 29 8.22 -11.49 -1.45
CA ASP A 29 8.14 -11.70 -2.89
C ASP A 29 8.90 -12.96 -3.34
N LYS A 30 8.90 -13.24 -4.64
CA LYS A 30 9.63 -14.36 -5.25
C LYS A 30 11.15 -14.31 -5.05
N ASN A 31 11.70 -13.17 -4.66
CA ASN A 31 13.12 -12.96 -4.41
C ASN A 31 13.43 -12.96 -2.90
N GLU A 32 12.47 -13.39 -2.06
CA GLU A 32 12.57 -13.35 -0.60
C GLU A 32 12.78 -11.94 -0.03
N VAL A 33 12.36 -10.91 -0.77
CA VAL A 33 12.37 -9.52 -0.32
C VAL A 33 11.07 -9.22 0.42
N VAL A 34 11.18 -8.56 1.57
CA VAL A 34 10.01 -8.14 2.36
C VAL A 34 9.21 -7.10 1.59
N VAL A 35 7.90 -7.32 1.50
CA VAL A 35 6.93 -6.41 0.88
C VAL A 35 5.84 -6.07 1.90
N CYS A 36 5.48 -4.80 1.97
CA CYS A 36 4.39 -4.28 2.76
C CYS A 36 3.12 -4.18 1.91
N LEU A 37 2.00 -4.71 2.42
CA LEU A 37 0.67 -4.54 1.85
C LEU A 37 -0.16 -3.58 2.69
N LEU A 38 -0.74 -2.58 2.02
CA LEU A 38 -1.56 -1.54 2.62
C LEU A 38 -2.99 -1.67 2.11
N GLU A 39 -3.91 -2.10 2.97
CA GLU A 39 -5.35 -2.18 2.66
C GLU A 39 -6.04 -0.90 3.13
N VAL A 40 -6.78 -0.25 2.25
CA VAL A 40 -7.52 0.98 2.56
C VAL A 40 -9.04 0.74 2.60
N GLU A 41 -9.79 1.72 3.09
CA GLU A 41 -11.24 1.63 3.28
C GLU A 41 -12.05 1.22 2.04
N SER A 42 -11.63 1.58 0.82
CA SER A 42 -12.27 1.08 -0.40
C SER A 42 -12.00 -0.39 -0.72
N GLY A 43 -11.18 -1.08 0.07
CA GLY A 43 -10.70 -2.44 -0.19
C GLY A 43 -9.57 -2.49 -1.22
N GLN A 44 -9.08 -1.33 -1.70
CA GLN A 44 -7.89 -1.30 -2.54
C GLN A 44 -6.65 -1.70 -1.73
N VAL A 45 -5.74 -2.41 -2.38
CA VAL A 45 -4.48 -2.87 -1.79
C VAL A 45 -3.32 -2.26 -2.55
N TYR A 46 -2.38 -1.68 -1.81
CA TYR A 46 -1.16 -1.08 -2.33
C TYR A 46 0.06 -1.82 -1.79
N THR A 47 1.17 -1.73 -2.53
CA THR A 47 2.46 -2.32 -2.11
C THR A 47 3.55 -1.28 -2.13
N ASP A 48 4.58 -1.45 -1.31
CA ASP A 48 5.81 -0.66 -1.36
C ASP A 48 6.86 -1.20 -2.35
N SER A 49 6.54 -2.25 -3.10
CA SER A 49 7.45 -2.80 -4.11
C SER A 49 7.68 -1.81 -5.25
N HIS A 50 8.95 -1.64 -5.63
CA HIS A 50 9.35 -0.86 -6.80
C HIS A 50 9.19 -1.64 -8.12
N ASP A 51 8.98 -2.95 -8.06
CA ASP A 51 8.71 -3.77 -9.24
C ASP A 51 7.24 -3.60 -9.65
N ARG A 52 7.01 -2.92 -10.78
CA ARG A 52 5.65 -2.73 -11.35
C ARG A 52 5.00 -4.03 -11.82
N SER A 53 5.76 -5.12 -11.97
CA SER A 53 5.26 -6.44 -12.28
C SER A 53 4.96 -7.28 -11.03
N SER A 54 5.17 -6.73 -9.83
CA SER A 54 4.87 -7.39 -8.56
C SER A 54 3.38 -7.67 -8.44
N ASP A 55 3.03 -8.96 -8.42
CA ASP A 55 1.66 -9.41 -8.16
C ASP A 55 1.51 -9.76 -6.68
N VAL A 56 0.64 -9.01 -5.99
CA VAL A 56 0.31 -9.20 -4.57
C VAL A 56 -0.12 -10.63 -4.27
N ASN A 57 -0.77 -11.31 -5.22
CA ASN A 57 -1.26 -12.68 -5.03
C ASN A 57 -0.13 -13.71 -4.97
N THR A 58 1.09 -13.34 -5.35
CA THR A 58 2.27 -14.22 -5.30
C THR A 58 3.04 -14.11 -3.98
N LEU A 59 2.67 -13.17 -3.12
CA LEU A 59 3.35 -12.96 -1.85
C LEU A 59 3.13 -14.15 -0.90
N THR A 60 4.21 -14.56 -0.25
CA THR A 60 4.19 -15.68 0.70
C THR A 60 4.34 -15.18 2.14
N ASN A 61 3.99 -16.05 3.09
CA ASN A 61 4.11 -15.79 4.54
C ASN A 61 3.46 -14.48 4.99
N LEU A 62 2.30 -14.15 4.41
CA LEU A 62 1.57 -12.94 4.75
C LEU A 62 1.16 -12.94 6.22
N ARG A 63 1.57 -11.89 6.93
CA ARG A 63 1.25 -11.66 8.34
C ARG A 63 0.68 -10.26 8.51
N LYS A 64 -0.55 -10.18 9.02
CA LYS A 64 -1.17 -8.92 9.42
C LYS A 64 -0.49 -8.35 10.67
N ILE A 65 -0.14 -7.06 10.62
CA ILE A 65 0.52 -6.34 11.72
C ILE A 65 -0.31 -5.15 12.24
N TYR A 66 -1.36 -4.76 11.50
CA TYR A 66 -2.37 -3.77 11.88
C TYR A 66 -3.65 -4.10 11.12
#